data_AF-A0AAE0K3U5-F1
#
_entry.id   AF-A0AAE0K3U5-F1
#
_cell.length_a   1.000
_cell.length_b   1.000
_cell.length_c   1.000
_cell.angle_alpha   90.00
_cell.angle_beta   90.00
_cell.angle_gamma   90.00
#
_symmetry.space_group_name_H-M   'P 1'
#
loop_
_entity.id
_entity.type
_entity.pdbx_description
1 polymer ?
#
loop_
_entity_poly.entity_id
_entity_poly.type
_entity_poly.pdbx_seq_one_letter_code
_entity_poly.pdbx_strand_id
1 'polypeptide(L)'
;MGDRLTQLQDAADQLVDQFIACYYYIERHHELETFGPNDKIHDLKDNPKEVDSFPPDVFQAGQLELARDLITKEQQIEYLISSLPGLDNSEHDQEQLIKDLEEELRVAEAQRLDAIKEKDEILVRLDQVLRSIRRN
;
A
#
# COMPACT_ATOMS: atom_id res chain seq x y z
N MET A 1 -9.35 -5.31 0.08
CA MET A 1 -8.11 -5.54 0.83
C MET A 1 -7.05 -5.93 -0.19
N GLY A 2 -6.29 -4.96 -0.69
CA GLY A 2 -5.20 -5.24 -1.60
C GLY A 2 -4.09 -5.97 -0.86
N ASP A 3 -3.45 -6.92 -1.52
CA ASP A 3 -2.26 -7.58 -1.05
C ASP A 3 -1.22 -6.54 -0.55
N ARG A 4 -0.73 -6.70 0.69
CA ARG A 4 0.24 -5.79 1.30
C ARG A 4 1.58 -5.84 0.58
N LEU A 5 1.93 -7.00 0.02
CA LEU A 5 3.15 -7.15 -0.76
C LEU A 5 3.04 -6.40 -2.09
N THR A 6 1.90 -6.49 -2.77
CA THR A 6 1.62 -5.69 -3.98
C THR A 6 1.66 -4.19 -3.68
N GLN A 7 1.07 -3.74 -2.57
CA GLN A 7 1.13 -2.32 -2.17
C GLN A 7 2.57 -1.82 -1.92
N LEU A 8 3.43 -2.68 -1.37
CA LEU A 8 4.85 -2.37 -1.18
C LEU A 8 5.57 -2.25 -2.53
N GLN A 9 5.27 -3.14 -3.48
CA GLN A 9 5.80 -3.06 -4.85
C GLN A 9 5.37 -1.76 -5.54
N ASP A 10 4.08 -1.43 -5.51
CA ASP A 10 3.57 -0.17 -6.07
C ASP A 10 4.23 1.06 -5.42
N ALA A 11 4.48 1.02 -4.11
CA ALA A 11 5.13 2.10 -3.39
C ALA A 11 6.61 2.27 -3.78
N ALA A 12 7.32 1.16 -4.03
CA ALA A 12 8.69 1.18 -4.51
C ALA A 12 8.78 1.71 -5.95
N ASP A 13 7.87 1.31 -6.83
CA ASP A 13 7.82 1.81 -8.20
C ASP A 13 7.56 3.34 -8.23
N GLN A 14 6.61 3.81 -7.42
CA GLN A 14 6.35 5.25 -7.27
C GLN A 14 7.58 6.02 -6.75
N LEU A 15 8.39 5.42 -5.87
CA LEU A 15 9.60 6.04 -5.37
C LEU A 15 10.64 6.23 -6.49
N VAL A 16 10.76 5.27 -7.40
CA VAL A 16 11.65 5.37 -8.57
C VAL A 16 11.20 6.50 -9.49
N ASP A 17 9.89 6.59 -9.77
CA ASP A 17 9.32 7.68 -10.56
C ASP A 17 9.59 9.05 -9.91
N GLN A 18 9.44 9.14 -8.59
CA GLN A 18 9.76 10.35 -7.83
C GLN A 18 11.24 10.72 -7.93
N PHE A 19 12.18 9.77 -7.88
CA PHE A 19 13.60 10.07 -8.08
C PHE A 19 13.90 10.66 -9.45
N ILE A 20 13.30 10.09 -10.50
CA ILE A 20 13.47 10.60 -11.87
C ILE A 20 12.86 12.01 -11.99
N ALA A 21 11.67 12.22 -11.43
CA ALA A 21 11.02 13.54 -11.42
C ALA A 21 11.85 14.58 -10.66
N CYS A 22 12.43 14.23 -9.51
CA CYS A 22 13.32 15.10 -8.75
C CYS A 22 14.55 15.49 -9.55
N TYR A 23 15.20 14.51 -10.18
CA TYR A 23 16.36 14.74 -11.03
C TYR A 23 16.01 15.68 -12.20
N TYR A 24 14.89 15.39 -12.88
CA TYR A 24 14.42 16.21 -13.99
C TYR A 24 14.11 17.64 -13.57
N TYR A 25 13.49 17.84 -12.40
CA TYR A 25 13.22 19.17 -11.86
C TYR A 25 14.50 19.97 -11.63
N ILE A 26 15.52 19.34 -11.04
CA ILE A 26 16.82 19.98 -10.81
C ILE A 26 17.52 20.30 -12.13
N GLU A 27 17.55 19.35 -13.07
CA GLU A 27 18.18 19.52 -14.38
C GLU A 27 17.51 20.62 -15.22
N ARG A 28 16.18 20.74 -15.18
CA ARG A 28 15.43 21.64 -16.08
C ARG A 28 15.14 23.02 -15.55
N HIS A 29 15.23 23.24 -14.25
CA HIS A 29 14.82 24.50 -13.62
C HIS A 29 15.93 25.22 -12.84
N HIS A 30 17.15 24.69 -12.86
CA HIS A 30 18.31 25.36 -12.26
C HIS A 30 18.65 26.68 -12.98
N GLU A 31 19.23 27.61 -12.23
CA GLU A 31 19.88 28.79 -12.80
C GLU A 31 21.34 28.49 -13.15
N LEU A 32 21.88 29.21 -14.13
CA LEU A 32 23.29 29.12 -14.51
C LEU A 32 24.15 29.89 -13.51
N GLU A 33 25.19 29.27 -12.98
CA GLU A 33 26.17 29.94 -12.11
C GLU A 33 27.50 30.18 -12.85
N THR A 34 28.17 31.28 -12.51
CA THR A 34 29.53 31.57 -13.01
C THR A 34 30.57 30.87 -12.14
N PHE A 35 31.44 30.05 -12.73
CA PHE A 35 32.44 29.29 -11.98
C PHE A 35 33.72 30.10 -11.69
N GLY A 36 34.00 31.14 -12.48
CA GLY A 36 35.15 32.02 -12.29
C GLY A 36 34.83 33.52 -12.32
N PRO A 37 35.72 34.38 -11.77
CA PRO A 37 35.53 35.84 -11.74
C PRO A 37 35.51 36.51 -13.12
N ASN A 38 35.90 35.82 -14.18
CA ASN A 38 35.87 36.30 -15.57
C ASN A 38 34.77 35.63 -16.42
N ASP A 39 33.98 34.72 -15.85
CA ASP A 39 32.90 34.07 -16.59
C ASP A 39 31.72 35.03 -16.77
N LYS A 40 31.13 35.00 -17.96
CA LYS A 40 29.92 35.76 -18.28
C LYS A 40 28.88 34.79 -18.78
N ILE A 41 27.71 34.81 -18.16
CA ILE A 41 26.54 34.10 -18.67
C ILE A 41 26.13 34.81 -19.96
N HIS A 42 26.24 34.13 -21.09
CA HIS A 42 25.84 34.67 -22.38
C HIS A 42 24.31 34.60 -22.50
N ASP A 43 23.65 35.76 -22.50
CA ASP A 43 22.24 35.88 -22.87
C ASP A 43 22.09 35.57 -24.37
N LEU A 44 21.79 34.31 -24.68
CA LEU A 44 21.43 33.88 -26.02
C LEU A 44 20.02 34.40 -26.33
N LYS A 45 19.90 35.66 -26.78
CA LYS A 45 18.61 36.27 -27.14
C LYS A 45 17.93 35.62 -28.35
N ASP A 46 18.67 34.85 -29.15
CA ASP A 46 18.20 34.28 -30.42
C ASP A 46 18.13 32.74 -30.46
N ASN A 47 18.54 32.04 -29.38
CA ASN A 47 18.36 30.59 -29.24
C ASN A 47 17.35 30.28 -28.14
N PRO A 48 16.57 29.19 -28.23
CA PRO A 48 15.77 28.73 -27.10
C PRO A 48 16.72 28.48 -25.92
N LYS A 49 16.38 29.01 -24.74
CA LYS A 49 17.12 28.71 -23.50
C LYS A 49 17.14 27.18 -23.33
N GLU A 50 18.31 26.61 -23.08
CA GLU A 50 18.45 25.15 -22.86
C GLU A 50 17.70 24.68 -21.60
N VAL A 51 17.48 25.60 -20.65
CA VAL A 51 16.91 25.37 -19.33
C VAL A 51 15.84 26.44 -19.06
N ASP A 52 14.67 26.03 -18.55
CA ASP A 52 13.59 26.95 -18.17
C ASP A 52 13.73 27.27 -16.69
N SER A 53 14.64 28.19 -16.38
CA SER A 53 15.03 28.49 -15.01
C SER A 53 13.90 29.16 -14.22
N PHE A 54 13.66 28.67 -13.01
CA PHE A 54 12.74 29.32 -12.08
C PHE A 54 13.44 30.33 -11.19
N PRO A 55 12.70 31.33 -10.65
CA PRO A 55 13.23 32.18 -9.60
C PRO A 55 13.81 31.35 -8.44
N PRO A 56 14.92 31.77 -7.81
CA PRO A 56 15.62 30.96 -6.80
C PRO A 56 14.75 30.55 -5.62
N ASP A 57 13.83 31.42 -5.20
CA ASP A 57 12.87 31.17 -4.12
C ASP A 57 11.87 30.06 -4.48
N VAL A 58 11.33 30.11 -5.71
CA VAL A 58 10.42 29.09 -6.24
C VAL A 58 11.16 27.77 -6.43
N PHE A 59 12.37 27.82 -6.98
CA PHE A 59 13.19 26.63 -7.19
C PHE A 59 13.51 25.92 -5.87
N GLN A 60 13.98 26.67 -4.87
CA GLN A 60 14.28 26.15 -3.53
C GLN A 60 13.03 25.62 -2.82
N ALA A 61 11.88 26.29 -2.96
CA ALA A 61 10.62 25.80 -2.40
C ALA A 61 10.22 24.45 -3.01
N GLY A 62 10.33 24.30 -4.34
CA GLY A 62 10.07 23.03 -5.02
C GLY A 62 11.05 21.92 -4.64
N GLN A 63 12.35 22.23 -4.48
CA GLN A 63 13.33 21.26 -3.95
C GLN A 63 12.94 20.76 -2.56
N LEU A 64 12.47 21.66 -1.69
CA LEU A 64 12.05 21.30 -0.34
C LEU A 64 10.78 20.44 -0.34
N GLU A 65 9.83 20.72 -1.22
CA GLU A 65 8.62 19.92 -1.41
C GLU A 65 8.97 18.51 -1.89
N LEU A 66 9.77 18.40 -2.95
CA LEU A 66 10.24 17.12 -3.49
C LEU A 66 10.99 16.29 -2.43
N ALA A 67 11.85 16.93 -1.62
CA ALA A 67 12.54 16.25 -0.54
C ALA A 67 11.58 15.73 0.56
N ARG A 68 10.54 16.51 0.90
CA ARG A 68 9.51 16.09 1.87
C ARG A 68 8.68 14.94 1.36
N ASP A 69 8.34 14.94 0.07
CA ASP A 69 7.59 13.87 -0.56
C ASP A 69 8.38 12.57 -0.55
N LEU A 70 9.68 12.62 -0.87
CA LEU A 70 10.57 11.45 -0.77
C LEU A 70 10.63 10.87 0.65
N ILE A 71 10.81 11.74 1.66
CA ILE A 71 10.83 11.30 3.07
C ILE A 71 9.50 10.66 3.47
N THR A 72 8.38 11.26 3.08
CA THR A 72 7.06 10.73 3.41
C THR A 72 6.82 9.39 2.72
N LYS A 73 7.31 9.22 1.49
CA LYS A 73 7.22 7.97 0.74
C LYS A 73 8.05 6.87 1.39
N GLU A 74 9.25 7.19 1.87
CA GLU A 74 10.11 6.26 2.60
C GLU A 74 9.46 5.78 3.90
N GLN A 75 8.89 6.70 4.69
CA GLN A 75 8.13 6.35 5.90
C GLN A 75 6.93 5.45 5.59
N GLN A 76 6.23 5.69 4.47
CA GLN A 76 5.15 4.83 4.03
C GLN A 76 5.64 3.41 3.71
N ILE A 77 6.78 3.30 3.03
CA ILE A 77 7.43 2.02 2.70
C ILE A 77 7.83 1.28 3.98
N GLU A 78 8.46 1.96 4.95
CA GLU A 78 8.84 1.38 6.24
C GLU A 78 7.61 0.87 7.01
N TYR A 79 6.54 1.66 7.04
CA TYR A 79 5.27 1.22 7.63
C TYR A 79 4.70 -0.01 6.91
N LEU A 80 4.73 -0.04 5.57
CA LEU A 80 4.26 -1.19 4.81
C LEU A 80 5.06 -2.45 5.14
N ILE A 81 6.40 -2.34 5.19
CA ILE A 81 7.30 -3.43 5.57
C ILE A 81 6.94 -3.92 6.98
N SER A 82 6.91 -3.05 7.99
CA SER A 82 6.58 -3.45 9.37
C SER A 82 5.17 -4.04 9.54
N SER A 83 4.26 -3.73 8.61
CA SER A 83 2.90 -4.29 8.59
C SER A 83 2.77 -5.60 7.80
N LEU A 84 3.85 -6.14 7.21
CA LEU A 84 3.80 -7.36 6.43
C LEU A 84 3.44 -8.56 7.34
N PRO A 85 2.40 -9.33 7.01
CA PRO A 85 2.02 -10.50 7.78
C PRO A 85 3.10 -11.59 7.67
N GLY A 86 3.38 -12.28 8.77
CA GLY A 86 4.29 -13.42 8.80
C GLY A 86 5.78 -13.07 8.85
N LEU A 87 6.16 -11.81 9.09
CA LEU A 87 7.56 -11.40 9.25
C LEU A 87 8.29 -12.13 10.39
N ASP A 88 7.59 -12.41 11.50
CA ASP A 88 8.18 -13.01 12.70
C ASP A 88 8.07 -14.54 12.75
N ASN A 89 7.37 -15.16 11.78
CA ASN A 89 7.08 -16.59 11.78
C ASN A 89 7.95 -17.32 10.75
N SER A 90 8.55 -18.45 11.14
CA SER A 90 9.21 -19.30 10.17
C SER A 90 8.19 -19.98 9.24
N GLU A 91 8.63 -20.42 8.07
CA GLU A 91 7.79 -21.21 7.15
C GLU A 91 7.21 -22.45 7.83
N HIS A 92 7.99 -23.09 8.71
CA HIS A 92 7.53 -24.25 9.47
C HIS A 92 6.42 -23.91 10.45
N ASP A 93 6.53 -22.79 11.17
CA ASP A 93 5.48 -22.33 12.09
C ASP A 93 4.19 -21.97 11.33
N GLN A 94 4.34 -21.38 10.14
CA GLN A 94 3.20 -21.08 9.26
C GLN A 94 2.53 -22.35 8.75
N GLU A 95 3.30 -23.36 8.34
CA GLU A 95 2.78 -24.65 7.89
C GLU A 95 2.04 -25.38 9.02
N GLN A 96 2.59 -25.36 10.23
CA GLN A 96 1.95 -25.97 11.39
C GLN A 96 0.64 -25.25 11.73
N LEU A 97 0.65 -23.91 11.74
CA LEU A 97 -0.55 -23.10 11.95
C LEU A 97 -1.64 -23.43 10.91
N ILE A 98 -1.27 -23.63 9.65
CA ILE A 98 -2.23 -24.03 8.60
C ILE A 98 -2.87 -25.38 8.94
N LYS A 99 -2.07 -26.38 9.32
CA LYS A 99 -2.58 -27.71 9.69
C LYS A 99 -3.52 -27.65 10.91
N ASP A 100 -3.17 -26.85 11.90
CA ASP A 100 -3.98 -26.69 13.11
C ASP A 100 -5.32 -26.00 12.77
N LEU A 101 -5.29 -24.94 11.96
CA LEU A 101 -6.50 -24.25 11.49
C LEU A 101 -7.38 -25.15 10.62
N GLU A 102 -6.81 -26.01 9.78
CA GLU A 102 -7.56 -27.00 9.00
C GLU A 102 -8.32 -27.98 9.89
N GLU A 103 -7.69 -28.44 10.98
CA GLU A 103 -8.34 -29.34 11.93
C GLU A 103 -9.42 -28.63 12.75
N GLU A 104 -9.18 -27.40 13.21
CA GLU A 104 -10.20 -26.58 13.88
C GLU A 104 -11.41 -26.36 12.97
N LEU A 105 -11.19 -26.09 11.69
CA LEU A 105 -12.25 -25.89 10.70
C LEU A 105 -13.05 -27.17 10.48
N ARG A 106 -12.39 -28.33 10.46
CA ARG A 106 -13.06 -29.64 10.37
C ARG A 106 -13.99 -29.89 11.56
N VAL A 107 -13.54 -29.59 12.77
CA VAL A 107 -14.34 -29.74 13.99
C VAL A 107 -15.51 -28.76 14.00
N ALA A 108 -15.26 -27.49 13.67
CA ALA A 108 -16.29 -26.46 13.60
C ALA A 108 -17.38 -26.81 12.58
N GLU A 109 -17.01 -27.35 11.41
CA GLU A 109 -17.97 -27.77 10.39
C GLU A 109 -18.81 -28.98 10.85
N ALA A 110 -18.22 -29.94 11.55
CA ALA A 110 -18.96 -31.06 12.13
C ALA A 110 -20.00 -30.57 13.15
N GLN A 111 -19.61 -29.67 14.05
CA GLN A 111 -20.53 -29.04 15.01
C GLN A 111 -21.65 -28.27 14.30
N ARG A 112 -21.31 -27.54 13.23
CA ARG A 112 -22.30 -26.82 12.41
C ARG A 112 -23.32 -27.79 11.80
N LEU A 113 -22.87 -28.91 11.25
CA LEU A 113 -23.75 -29.92 10.66
C LEU A 113 -24.67 -30.56 11.69
N ASP A 114 -24.17 -30.88 12.89
CA ASP A 114 -25.00 -31.47 13.94
C ASP A 114 -26.02 -30.46 14.49
N ALA A 115 -25.62 -29.19 14.69
CA ALA A 115 -26.54 -28.12 15.07
C ALA A 115 -27.66 -27.90 14.02
N ILE A 116 -27.34 -28.06 12.73
CA ILE A 116 -28.35 -27.99 11.65
C ILE A 116 -29.35 -29.15 11.77
N LYS A 117 -28.87 -30.37 12.02
CA LYS A 117 -29.76 -31.54 12.20
C LYS A 117 -30.70 -31.34 13.39
N GLU A 118 -30.17 -30.94 14.54
CA GLU A 118 -30.99 -30.68 15.74
C GLU A 118 -32.03 -29.59 15.49
N LYS A 119 -31.63 -28.50 14.82
CA LYS A 119 -32.54 -27.42 14.43
C LYS A 119 -33.66 -27.93 13.51
N ASP A 120 -33.34 -28.78 12.53
CA ASP A 120 -34.35 -29.36 11.62
C ASP A 120 -35.31 -30.30 12.37
N GLU A 121 -34.80 -31.11 13.30
CA GLU A 121 -35.65 -31.97 14.15
C GLU A 121 -36.60 -31.16 15.04
N ILE A 122 -36.11 -30.09 15.65
CA ILE A 122 -36.92 -29.19 16.49
C ILE A 122 -37.98 -28.49 15.65
N LEU A 123 -37.66 -28.07 14.42
CA LEU A 123 -38.64 -27.48 13.50
C LEU A 123 -39.77 -28.45 13.16
N VAL A 124 -39.45 -29.72 12.91
CA VAL A 124 -40.47 -30.75 12.65
C VAL A 124 -41.37 -30.94 13.87
N ARG A 125 -40.82 -31.00 15.08
CA ARG A 125 -41.61 -31.11 16.33
C ARG A 125 -42.50 -29.89 16.54
N LEU A 126 -41.99 -28.69 16.25
CA LEU A 126 -42.76 -27.45 16.35
C LEU A 126 -43.93 -27.43 15.35
N ASP A 127 -43.70 -27.84 14.09
CA ASP A 127 -44.77 -27.93 13.08
C ASP A 127 -45.88 -28.92 13.51
N GLN A 128 -45.52 -30.04 14.13
CA GLN A 128 -46.49 -31.01 14.67
C GLN A 128 -47.37 -30.39 15.76
N VAL A 129 -46.79 -29.64 16.70
CA VAL A 129 -47.53 -28.95 17.76
C VAL A 129 -48.42 -27.85 17.20
N LEU A 130 -47.95 -27.06 16.23
CA LEU A 130 -48.77 -26.03 15.58
C LEU A 130 -49.96 -26.64 14.83
N ARG A 131 -49.76 -27.77 14.15
CA ARG A 131 -50.84 -28.49 13.46
C ARG A 131 -51.86 -29.08 14.40
N SER A 132 -51.47 -29.57 15.57
CA SER A 132 -52.41 -30.13 16.56
C SER A 132 -53.29 -29.04 17.17
N ILE A 133 -52.74 -27.85 17.42
CA ILE A 133 -53.49 -26.69 17.93
C ILE A 133 -54.48 -26.17 16.87
N ARG A 134 -54.09 -26.10 15.59
CA ARG A 134 -54.97 -25.61 14.50
C ARG A 134 -56.15 -26.55 14.17
N ARG A 135 -56.07 -27.83 14.56
CA ARG A 135 -57.10 -28.84 14.26
C ARG A 135 -58.20 -28.92 15.32
N ASN A 136 -57.97 -28.33 16.49
CA ASN A 136 -58.98 -28.07 17.53
C ASN A 136 -59.56 -26.65 17.35
#